data_AF-X0TGV0-F1
#
_entry.id   AF-X0TGV0-F1
#
_cell.length_a   1.000
_cell.length_b   1.000
_cell.length_c   1.000
_cell.angle_alpha   90.00
_cell.angle_beta   90.00
_cell.angle_gamma   90.00
#
_symmetry.space_group_name_H-M   'P 1'
#
loop_
_entity.id
_entity.type
_entity.pdbx_description
1 polymer ?
#
loop_
_entity_poly.entity_id
_entity_poly.type
_entity_poly.pdbx_seq_one_letter_code
_entity_poly.pdbx_strand_id
1 'polypeptide(L)'
;MGNKLKVACLQVSAREYEDRYENKENILRMIDKAADVHPQLMVLPECAYPAYYISPLIVKNSLEFHKSTLELITEVKQRAKLYKCYIALGIVETDLIENILYNSALLINPEGQEISRFRKSYLWHFDSHWFCAGEQYPVIETKFGKIGMFICADGRLPEIVRCLSLQGADILLDLTNWVTSGFEKETLTNPQVEYMIPTRALENRVWIIAANKVGMEAKSILYCGKSAVFAPDGEVAKIASSSQEEILFYEISLEEAKDKIIDNQINIIDDRRPELYSELVQPTNTLPIYSIMKKKTGLKNPNPLTAVVQIEFEDNFKKYLQKIEFFINNLWEQETNIIIFPESDFIFPESGDEVIHKVKQITKDRKVVCAITLVEKAGESYYKTTFLIE
;
A
#
# COMPACT_ATOMS: atom_id res chain seq x y z
N MET A 1 2.77 39.11 5.09
CA MET A 1 2.85 37.81 5.79
C MET A 1 1.88 36.88 5.06
N GLY A 2 2.37 35.87 4.34
CA GLY A 2 1.51 34.97 3.57
C GLY A 2 0.55 34.19 4.47
N ASN A 3 -0.59 33.76 3.91
CA ASN A 3 -1.55 32.90 4.60
C ASN A 3 -0.89 31.54 4.91
N LYS A 4 -0.34 31.40 6.11
CA LYS A 4 0.14 30.11 6.63
C LYS A 4 -1.03 29.31 7.19
N LEU A 5 -1.08 28.03 6.84
CA LEU A 5 -2.09 27.07 7.30
C LEU A 5 -1.42 26.03 8.21
N LYS A 6 -1.87 25.90 9.46
CA LYS A 6 -1.40 24.84 10.35
C LYS A 6 -2.22 23.57 10.10
N VAL A 7 -1.51 22.50 9.80
CA VAL A 7 -2.07 21.19 9.46
C VAL A 7 -1.64 20.15 10.50
N ALA A 8 -2.48 19.15 10.73
CA ALA A 8 -2.23 18.04 11.62
C ALA A 8 -2.50 16.70 10.92
N CYS A 9 -1.50 15.82 10.84
CA CYS A 9 -1.68 14.43 10.40
C CYS A 9 -1.80 13.56 11.64
N LEU A 10 -2.92 12.86 11.81
CA LEU A 10 -3.18 12.00 12.95
C LEU A 10 -2.79 10.57 12.54
N GLN A 11 -1.58 10.15 12.92
CA GLN A 11 -1.10 8.80 12.70
C GLN A 11 -1.66 7.86 13.77
N VAL A 12 -2.69 7.09 13.44
CA VAL A 12 -3.40 6.21 14.39
C VAL A 12 -2.82 4.80 14.39
N SER A 13 -2.97 4.07 15.49
CA SER A 13 -2.67 2.63 15.50
C SER A 13 -3.68 1.84 14.67
N ALA A 14 -3.20 0.82 13.97
CA ALA A 14 -4.04 -0.23 13.39
C ALA A 14 -4.80 -0.97 14.49
N ARG A 15 -6.07 -1.27 14.21
CA ARG A 15 -6.96 -1.97 15.13
C ARG A 15 -7.83 -2.94 14.34
N GLU A 16 -8.14 -4.06 14.97
CA GLU A 16 -9.02 -5.07 14.39
C GLU A 16 -10.47 -4.57 14.37
N TYR A 17 -11.30 -5.14 13.50
CA TYR A 17 -12.71 -4.78 13.37
C TYR A 17 -13.50 -4.96 14.69
N GLU A 18 -13.15 -5.99 15.46
CA GLU A 18 -13.74 -6.29 16.76
C GLU A 18 -13.52 -5.16 17.77
N ASP A 19 -12.39 -4.45 17.66
CA ASP A 19 -11.98 -3.35 18.54
C ASP A 19 -12.51 -1.99 18.07
N ARG A 20 -13.43 -1.96 17.08
CA ARG A 20 -13.93 -0.72 16.46
C ARG A 20 -14.41 0.33 17.47
N TYR A 21 -15.10 -0.05 18.54
CA TYR A 21 -15.57 0.93 19.52
C TYR A 21 -14.41 1.59 20.27
N GLU A 22 -13.35 0.84 20.61
CA GLU A 22 -12.13 1.42 21.16
C GLU A 22 -11.42 2.30 20.11
N ASN A 23 -11.41 1.87 18.85
CA ASN A 23 -10.87 2.65 17.74
C ASN A 23 -11.61 3.99 17.56
N LYS A 24 -12.94 4.00 17.66
CA LYS A 24 -13.76 5.23 17.65
C LYS A 24 -13.31 6.19 18.75
N GLU A 25 -13.22 5.72 19.99
CA GLU A 25 -12.76 6.55 21.11
C GLU A 25 -11.32 7.04 20.92
N ASN A 26 -10.45 6.21 20.34
CA ASN A 26 -9.07 6.59 20.01
C ASN A 26 -9.02 7.73 18.99
N ILE A 27 -9.79 7.63 17.90
CA ILE A 27 -9.92 8.66 16.87
C ILE A 27 -10.37 9.97 17.48
N LEU A 28 -11.44 9.95 18.28
CA LEU A 28 -11.99 11.14 18.93
C LEU A 28 -10.97 11.77 19.90
N ARG A 29 -10.29 10.95 20.70
CA ARG A 29 -9.20 11.40 21.60
C ARG A 29 -8.05 12.05 20.84
N MET A 30 -7.66 11.50 19.68
CA MET A 30 -6.59 12.07 18.87
C MET A 30 -7.00 13.40 18.23
N ILE A 31 -8.26 13.54 17.80
CA ILE A 31 -8.81 14.82 17.32
C ILE A 31 -8.79 15.86 18.46
N ASP A 32 -9.27 15.48 19.64
CA ASP A 32 -9.33 16.36 20.80
C ASP A 32 -7.92 16.82 21.21
N LYS A 33 -6.94 15.90 21.23
CA LYS A 33 -5.53 16.23 21.49
C LYS A 33 -4.90 17.09 20.39
N ALA A 34 -5.25 16.86 19.11
CA ALA A 34 -4.77 17.70 18.02
C ALA A 34 -5.29 19.14 18.14
N ALA A 35 -6.50 19.31 18.67
CA ALA A 35 -7.16 20.60 18.80
C ALA A 35 -6.45 21.56 19.77
N ASP A 36 -5.66 21.05 20.73
CA ASP A 36 -4.87 21.85 21.67
C ASP A 36 -3.87 22.79 20.96
N VAL A 37 -3.45 22.43 19.74
CA VAL A 37 -2.51 23.23 18.92
C VAL A 37 -3.26 24.13 17.93
N HIS A 38 -4.59 24.09 17.95
CA HIS A 38 -5.49 24.84 17.07
C HIS A 38 -5.14 24.74 15.57
N PRO A 39 -4.95 23.54 15.01
CA PRO A 39 -4.73 23.39 13.58
C PRO A 39 -6.00 23.77 12.83
N GLN A 40 -5.85 24.34 11.65
CA GLN A 40 -6.98 24.67 10.79
C GLN A 40 -7.45 23.47 9.96
N LEU A 41 -6.62 22.45 9.79
CA LEU A 41 -6.92 21.24 9.02
C LEU A 41 -6.30 20.01 9.72
N MET A 42 -7.12 18.99 9.95
CA MET A 42 -6.71 17.68 10.48
C MET A 42 -6.99 16.59 9.44
N VAL A 43 -6.06 15.66 9.26
CA VAL A 43 -6.19 14.53 8.33
C VAL A 43 -6.04 13.23 9.10
N LEU A 44 -7.02 12.33 8.95
CA LEU A 44 -7.00 10.96 9.49
C LEU A 44 -6.81 9.92 8.37
N PRO A 45 -6.36 8.70 8.70
CA PRO A 45 -6.01 7.71 7.68
C PRO A 45 -7.18 7.08 6.92
N GLU A 46 -6.85 6.33 5.87
CA GLU A 46 -7.76 5.49 5.09
C GLU A 46 -8.44 4.46 5.98
N CYS A 47 -9.75 4.25 5.79
CA CYS A 47 -10.54 3.30 6.58
C CYS A 47 -10.15 3.36 8.07
N ALA A 48 -9.97 4.58 8.61
CA ALA A 48 -9.66 4.77 10.01
C ALA A 48 -10.75 4.11 10.87
N TYR A 49 -11.98 4.03 10.37
CA TYR A 49 -13.09 3.33 11.00
C TYR A 49 -13.93 2.51 10.00
N PRO A 50 -14.45 1.32 10.39
CA PRO A 50 -14.18 0.60 11.63
C PRO A 50 -12.81 -0.08 11.63
N ALA A 51 -12.36 -0.54 10.46
CA ALA A 51 -11.07 -1.15 10.17
C ALA A 51 -10.86 -1.15 8.64
N TYR A 52 -9.66 -1.46 8.16
CA TYR A 52 -9.38 -1.65 6.72
C TYR A 52 -9.77 -3.06 6.25
N TYR A 53 -9.50 -4.08 7.07
CA TYR A 53 -9.79 -5.48 6.79
C TYR A 53 -11.20 -5.85 7.27
N ILE A 54 -12.13 -5.87 6.33
CA ILE A 54 -13.57 -6.12 6.58
C ILE A 54 -14.06 -7.38 5.88
N SER A 55 -13.29 -8.46 6.00
CA SER A 55 -13.61 -9.75 5.38
C SER A 55 -15.05 -10.20 5.69
N PRO A 56 -15.79 -10.78 4.73
CA PRO A 56 -17.12 -11.36 4.98
C PRO A 56 -17.15 -12.46 6.05
N LEU A 57 -15.99 -13.04 6.40
CA LEU A 57 -15.87 -13.99 7.52
C LEU A 57 -16.01 -13.31 8.89
N ILE A 58 -15.64 -12.03 8.96
CA ILE A 58 -15.67 -11.19 10.17
C ILE A 58 -16.97 -10.37 10.17
N VAL A 59 -17.20 -9.65 9.07
CA VAL A 59 -18.37 -8.78 8.88
C VAL A 59 -19.45 -9.52 8.13
N LYS A 60 -20.47 -10.01 8.85
CA LYS A 60 -21.56 -10.78 8.23
C LYS A 60 -22.59 -9.92 7.52
N ASN A 61 -22.76 -8.66 7.95
CA ASN A 61 -23.70 -7.71 7.38
C ASN A 61 -23.16 -6.29 7.54
N SER A 62 -23.20 -5.50 6.45
CA SER A 62 -22.78 -4.10 6.41
C SER A 62 -23.54 -3.21 7.41
N LEU A 63 -24.78 -3.55 7.75
CA LEU A 63 -25.56 -2.86 8.78
C LEU A 63 -24.93 -2.90 10.17
N GLU A 64 -24.03 -3.85 10.44
CA GLU A 64 -23.43 -4.06 11.76
C GLU A 64 -22.59 -2.85 12.22
N PHE A 65 -21.84 -2.24 11.29
CA PHE A 65 -21.01 -1.08 11.59
C PHE A 65 -21.56 0.23 11.00
N HIS A 66 -22.58 0.18 10.14
CA HIS A 66 -23.15 1.38 9.53
C HIS A 66 -23.58 2.42 10.57
N LYS A 67 -24.35 2.01 11.58
CA LYS A 67 -24.83 2.92 12.64
C LYS A 67 -23.68 3.54 13.43
N SER A 68 -22.70 2.73 13.84
CA SER A 68 -21.56 3.23 14.61
C SER A 68 -20.64 4.12 13.79
N THR A 69 -20.57 3.91 12.47
CA THR A 69 -19.90 4.83 11.53
C THR A 69 -20.61 6.19 11.47
N LEU A 70 -21.94 6.20 11.38
CA LEU A 70 -22.72 7.45 11.44
C LEU A 70 -22.56 8.20 12.77
N GLU A 71 -22.49 7.47 13.88
CA GLU A 71 -22.21 8.06 15.18
C GLU A 71 -20.82 8.72 15.22
N LEU A 72 -19.78 8.03 14.73
CA LEU A 72 -18.43 8.62 14.61
C LEU A 72 -18.47 9.89 13.74
N ILE A 73 -19.10 9.84 12.57
CA ILE A 73 -19.21 11.03 11.69
C ILE A 73 -19.90 12.18 12.43
N THR A 74 -20.95 11.89 13.21
CA THR A 74 -21.66 12.91 14.00
C THR A 74 -20.76 13.54 15.06
N GLU A 75 -20.01 12.73 15.80
CA GLU A 75 -19.05 13.18 16.82
C GLU A 75 -17.89 14.00 16.21
N VAL A 76 -17.41 13.61 15.02
CA VAL A 76 -16.38 14.36 14.29
C VAL A 76 -16.94 15.68 13.78
N LYS A 77 -18.19 15.73 13.30
CA LYS A 77 -18.87 16.98 12.90
C LYS A 77 -19.00 17.95 14.08
N GLN A 78 -19.33 17.45 15.27
CA GLN A 78 -19.39 18.26 16.48
C GLN A 78 -18.01 18.82 16.86
N ARG A 79 -16.94 18.01 16.77
CA ARG A 79 -15.55 18.44 17.04
C ARG A 79 -15.04 19.46 16.02
N ALA A 80 -15.30 19.25 14.73
CA ALA A 80 -14.96 20.21 13.68
C ALA A 80 -15.58 21.59 13.98
N LYS A 81 -16.85 21.61 14.41
CA LYS A 81 -17.54 22.82 14.84
C LYS A 81 -16.99 23.44 16.12
N LEU A 82 -16.72 22.60 17.13
CA LEU A 82 -16.19 23.03 18.43
C LEU A 82 -14.81 23.68 18.28
N TYR A 83 -13.93 23.05 17.51
CA TYR A 83 -12.54 23.47 17.31
C TYR A 83 -12.33 24.39 16.12
N LYS A 84 -13.38 24.64 15.31
CA LYS A 84 -13.37 25.52 14.13
C LYS A 84 -12.30 25.11 13.10
N CYS A 85 -12.14 23.82 12.88
CA CYS A 85 -11.16 23.23 11.96
C CYS A 85 -11.83 22.38 10.88
N TYR A 86 -11.13 22.19 9.76
CA TYR A 86 -11.49 21.17 8.79
C TYR A 86 -10.97 19.81 9.27
N ILE A 87 -11.74 18.75 9.07
CA ILE A 87 -11.33 17.37 9.39
C ILE A 87 -11.59 16.47 8.19
N ALA A 88 -10.53 15.83 7.70
CA ALA A 88 -10.62 14.77 6.70
C ALA A 88 -10.61 13.40 7.40
N LEU A 89 -11.64 12.58 7.14
CA LEU A 89 -11.87 11.30 7.82
C LEU A 89 -12.05 10.17 6.81
N GLY A 90 -11.23 9.13 6.93
CA GLY A 90 -11.36 7.91 6.14
C GLY A 90 -12.26 6.89 6.83
N ILE A 91 -13.25 6.37 6.11
CA ILE A 91 -14.24 5.42 6.61
C ILE A 91 -14.50 4.30 5.61
N VAL A 92 -15.00 3.18 6.12
CA VAL A 92 -15.83 2.29 5.31
C VAL A 92 -17.24 2.86 5.25
N GLU A 93 -17.65 3.28 4.06
CA GLU A 93 -19.00 3.75 3.78
C GLU A 93 -19.89 2.57 3.37
N THR A 94 -21.12 2.55 3.89
CA THR A 94 -22.17 1.64 3.44
C THR A 94 -23.18 2.39 2.60
N ASP A 95 -23.41 1.92 1.38
CA ASP A 95 -24.58 2.29 0.59
C ASP A 95 -25.71 1.30 0.88
N LEU A 96 -26.74 1.75 1.57
CA LEU A 96 -27.87 0.90 1.96
C LEU A 96 -28.82 0.56 0.82
N ILE A 97 -28.80 1.34 -0.27
CA ILE A 97 -29.69 1.14 -1.41
C ILE A 97 -29.16 -0.02 -2.25
N GLU A 98 -27.87 0.01 -2.54
CA GLU A 98 -27.20 -0.99 -3.38
C GLU A 98 -26.59 -2.14 -2.56
N ASN A 99 -26.56 -2.00 -1.23
CA ASN A 99 -25.92 -2.93 -0.29
C ASN A 99 -24.44 -3.20 -0.65
N ILE A 100 -23.73 -2.13 -0.99
CA ILE A 100 -22.31 -2.15 -1.34
C ILE A 100 -21.53 -1.29 -0.36
N LEU A 101 -20.22 -1.55 -0.30
CA LEU A 101 -19.30 -0.77 0.51
C LEU A 101 -18.39 0.08 -0.38
N TYR A 102 -18.00 1.22 0.15
CA TYR A 102 -16.98 2.07 -0.44
C TYR A 102 -15.90 2.37 0.59
N ASN A 103 -14.68 2.50 0.10
CA ASN A 103 -13.61 3.12 0.87
C ASN A 103 -13.67 4.63 0.61
N SER A 104 -14.05 5.40 1.62
CA SER A 104 -14.43 6.80 1.45
C SER A 104 -13.64 7.74 2.34
N ALA A 105 -13.34 8.91 1.81
CA ALA A 105 -12.78 10.05 2.52
C ALA A 105 -13.83 11.17 2.60
N LEU A 106 -14.08 11.66 3.79
CA LEU A 106 -15.01 12.77 4.04
C LEU A 106 -14.22 14.02 4.38
N LEU A 107 -14.62 15.18 3.87
CA LEU A 107 -14.13 16.48 4.33
C LEU A 107 -15.25 17.21 5.07
N ILE A 108 -15.01 17.47 6.35
CA ILE A 108 -15.94 18.18 7.24
C ILE A 108 -15.39 19.58 7.51
N ASN A 109 -16.23 20.60 7.37
CA ASN A 109 -15.86 22.01 7.56
C ASN A 109 -15.99 22.48 9.02
N PRO A 110 -15.47 23.69 9.35
CA PRO A 110 -15.61 24.31 10.66
C PRO A 110 -17.04 24.58 11.14
N GLU A 111 -18.04 24.44 10.29
CA GLU A 111 -19.46 24.54 10.65
C GLU A 111 -20.07 23.18 11.04
N GLY A 112 -19.30 22.09 10.92
CA GLY A 112 -19.73 20.71 11.16
C GLY A 112 -20.48 20.09 9.97
N GLN A 113 -20.37 20.66 8.78
CA GLN A 113 -20.99 20.17 7.55
C GLN A 113 -19.99 19.32 6.76
N GLU A 114 -20.47 18.21 6.21
CA GLU A 114 -19.71 17.44 5.23
C GLU A 114 -19.80 18.15 3.87
N ILE A 115 -18.68 18.69 3.40
CA ILE A 115 -18.61 19.50 2.18
C ILE A 115 -18.01 18.73 1.00
N SER A 116 -17.40 17.58 1.27
CA SER A 116 -16.87 16.67 0.23
C SER A 116 -16.94 15.23 0.70
N ARG A 117 -17.13 14.34 -0.26
CA ARG A 117 -17.02 12.89 -0.11
C ARG A 117 -16.33 12.34 -1.36
N PHE A 118 -15.22 11.66 -1.16
CA PHE A 118 -14.47 10.98 -2.21
C PHE A 118 -14.52 9.47 -1.96
N ARG A 119 -14.85 8.69 -2.98
CA ARG A 119 -14.83 7.21 -2.94
C ARG A 119 -13.59 6.75 -3.73
N LYS A 120 -12.77 5.88 -3.13
CA LYS A 120 -11.50 5.39 -3.71
C LYS A 120 -11.73 4.85 -5.12
N SER A 121 -10.95 5.32 -6.08
CA SER A 121 -11.13 4.97 -7.49
C SER A 121 -10.30 3.77 -7.92
N TYR A 122 -9.05 3.70 -7.44
CA TYR A 122 -8.12 2.63 -7.72
C TYR A 122 -8.08 1.64 -6.57
N LEU A 123 -8.90 0.60 -6.69
CA LEU A 123 -8.97 -0.50 -5.73
C LEU A 123 -7.66 -1.32 -5.77
N TRP A 124 -7.02 -1.46 -4.62
CA TRP A 124 -5.73 -2.15 -4.50
C TRP A 124 -5.89 -3.52 -3.84
N HIS A 125 -5.17 -4.50 -4.37
CA HIS A 125 -5.03 -5.83 -3.79
C HIS A 125 -6.39 -6.50 -3.53
N PHE A 126 -6.83 -6.59 -2.28
CA PHE A 126 -8.08 -7.24 -1.92
C PHE A 126 -9.29 -6.29 -1.88
N ASP A 127 -9.11 -4.99 -2.10
CA ASP A 127 -10.18 -3.98 -1.99
C ASP A 127 -11.42 -4.39 -2.82
N SER A 128 -11.22 -4.94 -4.02
CA SER A 128 -12.32 -5.36 -4.91
C SER A 128 -13.14 -6.55 -4.40
N HIS A 129 -12.72 -7.22 -3.32
CA HIS A 129 -13.53 -8.26 -2.69
C HIS A 129 -14.70 -7.69 -1.88
N TRP A 130 -14.63 -6.43 -1.46
CA TRP A 130 -15.64 -5.82 -0.59
C TRP A 130 -16.00 -4.39 -0.95
N PHE A 131 -15.13 -3.61 -1.61
CA PHE A 131 -15.40 -2.25 -2.05
C PHE A 131 -15.75 -2.16 -3.54
N CYS A 132 -16.65 -1.24 -3.86
CA CYS A 132 -16.83 -0.72 -5.22
C CYS A 132 -15.91 0.48 -5.46
N ALA A 133 -15.51 0.68 -6.71
CA ALA A 133 -14.70 1.83 -7.12
C ALA A 133 -15.57 3.10 -7.19
N GLY A 134 -15.03 4.22 -6.74
CA GLY A 134 -15.61 5.54 -6.95
C GLY A 134 -15.34 6.07 -8.36
N GLU A 135 -16.12 7.09 -8.76
CA GLU A 135 -16.15 7.59 -10.15
C GLU A 135 -15.82 9.09 -10.27
N GLN A 136 -15.52 9.78 -9.16
CA GLN A 136 -15.40 11.23 -9.13
C GLN A 136 -14.19 11.67 -8.30
N TYR A 137 -13.59 12.79 -8.69
CA TYR A 137 -12.45 13.43 -8.01
C TYR A 137 -12.82 14.87 -7.59
N PRO A 138 -13.70 15.07 -6.60
CA PRO A 138 -14.18 16.39 -6.26
C PRO A 138 -13.08 17.26 -5.66
N VAL A 139 -12.99 18.51 -6.13
CA VAL A 139 -12.16 19.56 -5.55
C VAL A 139 -13.07 20.66 -5.01
N ILE A 140 -12.92 21.01 -3.73
CA ILE A 140 -13.77 21.97 -3.04
C ILE A 140 -12.99 23.23 -2.70
N GLU A 141 -13.61 24.38 -2.90
CA GLU A 141 -13.06 25.67 -2.48
C GLU A 141 -13.22 25.85 -0.96
N THR A 142 -12.15 26.30 -0.32
CA THR A 142 -12.13 26.63 1.11
C THR A 142 -11.53 28.01 1.33
N LYS A 143 -11.58 28.54 2.56
CA LYS A 143 -10.89 29.79 2.92
C LYS A 143 -9.36 29.73 2.75
N PHE A 144 -8.80 28.54 2.52
CA PHE A 144 -7.37 28.28 2.37
C PHE A 144 -6.99 27.86 0.95
N GLY A 145 -7.86 28.07 -0.04
CA GLY A 145 -7.66 27.56 -1.40
C GLY A 145 -8.42 26.26 -1.64
N LYS A 146 -8.13 25.62 -2.76
CA LYS A 146 -8.87 24.44 -3.23
C LYS A 146 -8.26 23.15 -2.68
N ILE A 147 -9.11 22.32 -2.08
CA ILE A 147 -8.72 21.04 -1.47
C ILE A 147 -9.28 19.89 -2.29
N GLY A 148 -8.43 18.93 -2.65
CA GLY A 148 -8.80 17.62 -3.17
C GLY A 148 -8.44 16.50 -2.19
N MET A 149 -9.07 15.34 -2.35
CA MET A 149 -8.74 14.13 -1.58
C MET A 149 -8.47 12.97 -2.53
N PHE A 150 -7.54 12.10 -2.15
CA PHE A 150 -7.34 10.80 -2.76
C PHE A 150 -6.99 9.78 -1.67
N ILE A 151 -7.12 8.49 -1.98
CA ILE A 151 -6.97 7.44 -0.96
C ILE A 151 -5.88 6.46 -1.38
N CYS A 152 -4.77 6.50 -0.65
CA CYS A 152 -3.75 5.46 -0.63
C CYS A 152 -3.24 5.09 -2.03
N ALA A 153 -3.65 3.94 -2.56
CA ALA A 153 -3.20 3.43 -3.85
C ALA A 153 -3.57 4.36 -5.02
N ASP A 154 -4.57 5.23 -4.87
CA ASP A 154 -4.84 6.30 -5.86
C ASP A 154 -3.57 7.13 -6.14
N GLY A 155 -2.74 7.39 -5.13
CA GLY A 155 -1.48 8.14 -5.26
C GLY A 155 -0.40 7.42 -6.08
N ARG A 156 -0.56 6.13 -6.37
CA ARG A 156 0.32 5.40 -7.31
C ARG A 156 0.09 5.85 -8.73
N LEU A 157 -1.15 6.19 -9.08
CA LEU A 157 -1.53 6.61 -10.43
C LEU A 157 -1.29 8.12 -10.61
N PRO A 158 -0.36 8.53 -11.49
CA PRO A 158 -0.12 9.95 -11.77
C PRO A 158 -1.39 10.70 -12.20
N GLU A 159 -2.27 10.01 -12.93
CA GLU A 159 -3.46 10.57 -13.57
C GLU A 159 -4.44 11.11 -12.53
N ILE A 160 -4.62 10.42 -11.41
CA ILE A 160 -5.59 10.82 -10.37
C ILE A 160 -5.16 12.15 -9.74
N VAL A 161 -3.89 12.22 -9.31
CA VAL A 161 -3.35 13.44 -8.69
C VAL A 161 -3.32 14.59 -9.70
N ARG A 162 -2.99 14.30 -10.96
CA ARG A 162 -3.05 15.29 -12.04
C ARG A 162 -4.46 15.82 -12.26
N CYS A 163 -5.48 14.97 -12.28
CA CYS A 163 -6.87 15.37 -12.43
C CYS A 163 -7.34 16.30 -11.30
N LEU A 164 -6.93 16.04 -10.05
CA LEU A 164 -7.23 16.92 -8.92
C LEU A 164 -6.50 18.28 -9.06
N SER A 165 -5.22 18.27 -9.44
CA SER A 165 -4.43 19.49 -9.67
C SER A 165 -5.01 20.34 -10.82
N LEU A 166 -5.41 19.73 -11.93
CA LEU A 166 -6.01 20.43 -13.08
C LEU A 166 -7.39 21.04 -12.79
N GLN A 167 -8.11 20.55 -11.77
CA GLN A 167 -9.30 21.21 -11.24
C GLN A 167 -8.97 22.45 -10.36
N GLY A 168 -7.67 22.68 -10.14
CA GLY A 168 -7.12 23.81 -9.43
C GLY A 168 -6.81 23.53 -7.96
N ALA A 169 -6.69 22.27 -7.53
CA ALA A 169 -6.31 21.96 -6.16
C ALA A 169 -4.93 22.54 -5.81
N ASP A 170 -4.83 23.17 -4.64
CA ASP A 170 -3.60 23.69 -4.05
C ASP A 170 -3.07 22.74 -2.97
N ILE A 171 -4.00 22.04 -2.31
CA ILE A 171 -3.76 21.07 -1.24
C ILE A 171 -4.47 19.77 -1.60
N LEU A 172 -3.77 18.66 -1.45
CA LEU A 172 -4.33 17.33 -1.55
C LEU A 172 -4.17 16.58 -0.24
N LEU A 173 -5.21 15.86 0.16
CA LEU A 173 -5.20 15.02 1.36
C LEU A 173 -5.11 13.56 0.92
N ASP A 174 -4.03 12.88 1.33
CA ASP A 174 -3.86 11.45 1.13
C ASP A 174 -4.25 10.71 2.41
N LEU A 175 -5.43 10.13 2.39
CA LEU A 175 -5.86 9.23 3.45
C LEU A 175 -5.30 7.86 3.10
N THR A 176 -4.38 7.32 3.91
CA THR A 176 -3.61 6.15 3.47
C THR A 176 -3.44 5.04 4.51
N ASN A 177 -3.28 3.82 4.02
CA ASN A 177 -2.74 2.65 4.70
C ASN A 177 -1.56 2.08 3.90
N TRP A 178 -0.36 2.68 4.01
CA TRP A 178 0.82 2.18 3.29
C TRP A 178 1.32 0.87 3.87
N VAL A 179 0.94 -0.23 3.22
CA VAL A 179 1.33 -1.60 3.59
C VAL A 179 2.80 -1.84 3.29
N THR A 180 3.49 -2.55 4.17
CA THR A 180 4.92 -2.85 4.08
C THR A 180 5.19 -4.29 4.50
N SER A 181 6.43 -4.73 4.30
CA SER A 181 7.02 -5.88 4.96
C SER A 181 8.36 -5.48 5.58
N GLY A 182 8.80 -6.18 6.62
CA GLY A 182 10.07 -5.88 7.29
C GLY A 182 10.11 -6.43 8.71
N PHE A 183 11.32 -6.60 9.24
CA PHE A 183 11.53 -7.14 10.59
C PHE A 183 11.65 -6.03 11.65
N GLU A 184 12.29 -4.92 11.30
CA GLU A 184 12.52 -3.80 12.21
C GLU A 184 11.44 -2.72 12.01
N LYS A 185 10.63 -2.52 13.05
CA LYS A 185 9.49 -1.58 13.01
C LYS A 185 9.95 -0.14 12.77
N GLU A 186 11.17 0.22 13.15
CA GLU A 186 11.78 1.54 13.04
C GLU A 186 12.25 1.90 11.62
N THR A 187 12.42 0.90 10.75
CA THR A 187 12.92 1.11 9.38
C THR A 187 11.90 0.77 8.31
N LEU A 188 10.66 0.45 8.70
CA LEU A 188 9.58 0.14 7.78
C LEU A 188 9.35 1.28 6.78
N THR A 189 9.03 0.93 5.54
CA THR A 189 8.96 1.90 4.47
C THR A 189 8.01 1.46 3.35
N ASN A 190 7.61 2.40 2.51
CA ASN A 190 6.79 2.11 1.34
C ASN A 190 7.21 3.01 0.18
N PRO A 191 7.26 2.50 -1.06
CA PRO A 191 7.54 3.29 -2.25
C PRO A 191 6.74 4.60 -2.36
N GLN A 192 5.49 4.59 -1.89
CA GLN A 192 4.63 5.76 -1.93
C GLN A 192 5.18 6.91 -1.10
N VAL A 193 5.54 6.65 0.17
CA VAL A 193 6.09 7.68 1.05
C VAL A 193 7.50 8.11 0.64
N GLU A 194 8.29 7.17 0.11
CA GLU A 194 9.70 7.43 -0.21
C GLU A 194 9.89 8.29 -1.45
N TYR A 195 9.12 8.03 -2.50
CA TYR A 195 9.35 8.72 -3.77
C TYR A 195 8.10 8.97 -4.60
N MET A 196 7.04 8.17 -4.52
CA MET A 196 5.87 8.43 -5.39
C MET A 196 5.14 9.70 -4.97
N ILE A 197 4.72 9.83 -3.70
CA ILE A 197 3.97 10.99 -3.22
C ILE A 197 4.80 12.28 -3.26
N PRO A 198 6.08 12.31 -2.86
CA PRO A 198 6.96 13.45 -3.12
C PRO A 198 6.98 13.86 -4.60
N THR A 199 7.09 12.89 -5.51
CA THR A 199 7.04 13.15 -6.96
C THR A 199 5.68 13.70 -7.39
N ARG A 200 4.57 13.18 -6.84
CA ARG A 200 3.23 13.70 -7.12
C ARG A 200 3.05 15.14 -6.66
N ALA A 201 3.63 15.51 -5.52
CA ALA A 201 3.62 16.89 -5.03
C ALA A 201 4.39 17.81 -6.00
N LEU A 202 5.61 17.40 -6.40
CA LEU A 202 6.46 18.12 -7.35
C LEU A 202 5.81 18.31 -8.72
N GLU A 203 5.40 17.22 -9.37
CA GLU A 203 4.86 17.24 -10.74
C GLU A 203 3.59 18.09 -10.86
N ASN A 204 2.87 18.27 -9.75
CA ASN A 204 1.60 19.00 -9.70
C ASN A 204 1.69 20.34 -8.96
N ARG A 205 2.86 20.68 -8.39
CA ARG A 205 3.08 21.90 -7.58
C ARG A 205 1.97 22.10 -6.56
N VAL A 206 1.73 21.08 -5.73
CA VAL A 206 0.69 21.07 -4.68
C VAL A 206 1.26 20.58 -3.37
N TRP A 207 0.67 21.04 -2.27
CA TRP A 207 0.91 20.41 -0.97
C TRP A 207 0.19 19.06 -0.92
N ILE A 208 0.86 18.03 -0.41
CA ILE A 208 0.20 16.76 -0.08
C ILE A 208 0.35 16.49 1.41
N ILE A 209 -0.76 16.22 2.08
CA ILE A 209 -0.83 15.94 3.52
C ILE A 209 -1.33 14.51 3.68
N ALA A 210 -0.46 13.62 4.13
CA ALA A 210 -0.74 12.19 4.22
C ALA A 210 -0.84 11.72 5.67
N ALA A 211 -1.95 11.07 6.01
CA ALA A 211 -2.14 10.42 7.30
C ALA A 211 -2.22 8.90 7.11
N ASN A 212 -1.34 8.17 7.80
CA ASN A 212 -1.21 6.72 7.72
C ASN A 212 -1.49 6.04 9.07
N LYS A 213 -1.71 4.73 9.05
CA LYS A 213 -1.71 3.88 10.24
C LYS A 213 -0.30 3.35 10.58
N VAL A 214 -0.09 2.99 11.85
CA VAL A 214 1.06 2.19 12.31
C VAL A 214 0.62 0.84 12.84
N GLY A 215 1.54 -0.12 12.86
CA GLY A 215 1.29 -1.44 13.45
C GLY A 215 0.65 -2.40 12.45
N MET A 216 0.04 -3.46 12.97
CA MET A 216 -0.45 -4.58 12.17
C MET A 216 -1.96 -4.76 12.35
N GLU A 217 -2.63 -5.07 11.26
CA GLU A 217 -4.07 -5.39 11.20
C GLU A 217 -4.27 -6.77 10.60
N ALA A 218 -5.32 -7.48 11.01
CA ALA A 218 -5.63 -8.84 10.60
C ALA A 218 -4.44 -9.80 10.71
N LYS A 219 -3.52 -9.53 11.64
CA LYS A 219 -2.23 -10.23 11.86
C LYS A 219 -1.35 -10.42 10.62
N SER A 220 -1.62 -9.69 9.54
CA SER A 220 -0.99 -9.93 8.22
C SER A 220 -0.77 -8.67 7.40
N ILE A 221 -1.43 -7.57 7.76
CA ILE A 221 -1.30 -6.29 7.06
C ILE A 221 -0.49 -5.37 7.97
N LEU A 222 0.81 -5.24 7.68
CA LEU A 222 1.70 -4.36 8.42
C LEU A 222 1.75 -2.99 7.74
N TYR A 223 1.54 -1.91 8.49
CA TYR A 223 1.63 -0.54 7.98
C TYR A 223 2.93 0.13 8.42
N CYS A 224 3.51 0.96 7.54
CA CYS A 224 4.80 1.59 7.80
C CYS A 224 4.74 2.91 8.57
N GLY A 225 3.57 3.38 9.03
CA GLY A 225 3.47 4.72 9.62
C GLY A 225 3.93 5.80 8.66
N LYS A 226 4.84 6.67 9.12
CA LYS A 226 5.44 7.70 8.28
C LYS A 226 4.44 8.68 7.66
N SER A 227 3.35 8.99 8.37
CA SER A 227 2.48 10.12 8.03
C SER A 227 3.32 11.37 7.77
N ALA A 228 3.02 12.13 6.73
CA ALA A 228 3.96 13.12 6.20
C ALA A 228 3.27 14.32 5.55
N VAL A 229 4.01 15.42 5.48
CA VAL A 229 3.68 16.60 4.69
C VAL A 229 4.72 16.74 3.59
N PHE A 230 4.25 16.82 2.34
CA PHE A 230 5.08 16.94 1.14
C PHE A 230 4.87 18.31 0.51
N ALA A 231 5.97 19.01 0.27
CA ALA A 231 5.98 20.35 -0.28
C ALA A 231 5.80 20.36 -1.81
N PRO A 232 5.33 21.48 -2.40
CA PRO A 232 5.12 21.61 -3.84
C PRO A 232 6.37 21.39 -4.70
N ASP A 233 7.58 21.45 -4.13
CA ASP A 233 8.85 21.17 -4.79
C ASP A 233 9.32 19.70 -4.63
N GLY A 234 8.49 18.86 -4.01
CA GLY A 234 8.79 17.46 -3.76
C GLY A 234 9.60 17.20 -2.49
N GLU A 235 9.92 18.22 -1.68
CA GLU A 235 10.56 17.99 -0.39
C GLU A 235 9.60 17.28 0.58
N VAL A 236 10.12 16.30 1.33
CA VAL A 236 9.44 15.75 2.50
C VAL A 236 9.60 16.71 3.67
N ALA A 237 8.76 17.75 3.71
CA ALA A 237 8.82 18.81 4.71
C ALA A 237 8.77 18.30 6.15
N LYS A 238 7.99 17.24 6.42
CA LYS A 238 8.00 16.55 7.72
C LYS A 238 7.46 15.14 7.61
N ILE A 239 8.01 14.21 8.39
CA ILE A 239 7.62 12.80 8.42
C ILE A 239 7.54 12.29 9.87
N ALA A 240 6.52 11.48 10.15
CA ALA A 240 6.31 10.80 11.43
C ALA A 240 7.18 9.53 11.53
N SER A 241 7.26 8.96 12.73
CA SER A 241 7.87 7.65 12.95
C SER A 241 7.14 6.55 12.18
N SER A 242 7.82 5.43 11.95
CA SER A 242 7.23 4.27 11.30
C SER A 242 6.45 3.33 12.24
N SER A 243 6.47 3.58 13.55
CA SER A 243 6.01 2.61 14.54
C SER A 243 5.18 3.18 15.70
N GLN A 244 5.08 4.50 15.86
CA GLN A 244 4.37 5.11 16.99
C GLN A 244 3.09 5.80 16.54
N GLU A 245 2.05 5.69 17.37
CA GLU A 245 0.89 6.55 17.26
C GLU A 245 1.28 7.98 17.65
N GLU A 246 1.05 8.94 16.76
CA GLU A 246 1.46 10.32 16.99
C GLU A 246 0.67 11.32 16.14
N ILE A 247 0.84 12.61 16.46
CA ILE A 247 0.22 13.71 15.72
C ILE A 247 1.34 14.58 15.17
N LEU A 248 1.44 14.63 13.85
CA LEU A 248 2.41 15.46 13.16
C LEU A 248 1.79 16.81 12.84
N PHE A 249 2.35 17.88 13.41
CA PHE A 249 1.96 19.26 13.12
C PHE A 249 2.96 19.94 12.18
N TYR A 250 2.46 20.73 11.23
CA TYR A 250 3.28 21.54 10.32
C TYR A 250 2.53 22.81 9.88
N GLU A 251 3.25 23.84 9.46
CA GLU A 251 2.67 25.04 8.85
C GLU A 251 3.02 25.10 7.37
N ILE A 252 2.01 25.09 6.50
CA ILE A 252 2.20 25.18 5.04
C ILE A 252 1.91 26.60 4.54
N SER A 253 2.59 27.00 3.47
CA SER A 253 2.37 28.27 2.78
C SER A 253 1.65 28.03 1.46
N LEU A 254 0.45 28.59 1.31
CA LEU A 254 -0.34 28.40 0.09
C LEU A 254 0.28 29.08 -1.14
N GLU A 255 1.08 30.11 -0.94
CA GLU A 255 1.75 30.82 -2.04
C GLU A 255 2.72 29.89 -2.79
N GLU A 256 3.32 28.93 -2.09
CA GLU A 256 4.26 27.97 -2.70
C GLU A 256 3.56 27.01 -3.69
N ALA A 257 2.27 26.71 -3.47
CA ALA A 257 1.48 25.88 -4.37
C ALA A 257 0.85 26.67 -5.52
N LYS A 258 0.71 28.00 -5.40
CA LYS A 258 0.18 28.84 -6.48
C LYS A 258 1.16 29.00 -7.63
N ASP A 259 2.46 28.97 -7.35
CA ASP A 259 3.48 28.99 -8.39
C ASP A 259 3.60 27.61 -9.05
N LYS A 260 3.05 27.52 -10.27
CA LYS A 260 3.06 26.31 -11.10
C LYS A 260 4.33 26.21 -11.97
N ILE A 261 5.31 27.10 -11.80
CA ILE A 261 6.57 27.06 -12.53
C ILE A 261 7.57 26.16 -11.80
N ILE A 262 8.26 25.31 -12.56
CA ILE A 262 9.41 24.51 -12.14
C ILE A 262 10.66 25.10 -12.80
N ASP A 263 11.74 25.24 -12.02
CA ASP A 263 13.06 25.70 -12.46
C ASP A 263 13.05 26.99 -13.28
N ASN A 264 12.08 27.88 -13.02
CA ASN A 264 11.83 29.13 -13.75
C ASN A 264 11.69 28.96 -15.28
N GLN A 265 11.32 27.76 -15.75
CA GLN A 265 11.33 27.41 -17.18
C GLN A 265 10.06 26.73 -17.64
N ILE A 266 9.47 25.85 -16.82
CA ILE A 266 8.35 25.00 -17.23
C ILE A 266 7.14 25.31 -16.35
N ASN A 267 6.03 25.72 -16.95
CA ASN A 267 4.75 25.80 -16.28
C ASN A 267 3.99 24.47 -16.46
N ILE A 268 3.81 23.73 -15.35
CA ILE A 268 3.26 22.38 -15.38
C ILE A 268 1.79 22.29 -15.83
N ILE A 269 1.09 23.42 -15.91
CA ILE A 269 -0.28 23.52 -16.40
C ILE A 269 -0.27 23.96 -17.86
N ASP A 270 0.41 25.07 -18.15
CA ASP A 270 0.34 25.74 -19.45
C ASP A 270 1.15 25.02 -20.54
N ASP A 271 2.26 24.37 -20.19
CA ASP A 271 3.15 23.69 -21.15
C ASP A 271 2.69 22.27 -21.51
N ARG A 272 1.52 21.85 -20.99
CA ARG A 272 0.93 20.55 -21.33
C ARG A 272 0.49 20.53 -22.80
N ARG A 273 0.47 19.32 -23.38
CA ARG A 273 -0.05 19.04 -24.72
C ARG A 273 -1.17 17.98 -24.68
N PRO A 274 -2.37 18.32 -24.17
CA PRO A 274 -3.47 17.37 -23.97
C PRO A 274 -3.88 16.58 -25.21
N GLU A 275 -3.72 17.19 -26.39
CA GLU A 275 -3.99 16.59 -27.69
C GLU A 275 -3.14 15.33 -27.98
N LEU A 276 -2.04 15.13 -27.24
CA LEU A 276 -1.16 13.97 -27.36
C LEU A 276 -1.39 12.91 -26.28
N TYR A 277 -2.31 13.12 -25.35
CA TYR A 277 -2.53 12.22 -24.20
C TYR A 277 -3.71 11.27 -24.41
N SER A 278 -4.13 11.07 -25.66
CA SER A 278 -5.33 10.32 -26.00
C SER A 278 -5.30 8.87 -25.46
N GLU A 279 -4.12 8.27 -25.42
CA GLU A 279 -3.85 6.92 -24.97
C GLU A 279 -4.20 6.72 -23.49
N LEU A 280 -4.16 7.79 -22.67
CA LEU A 280 -4.47 7.73 -21.24
C LEU A 280 -5.97 7.56 -20.95
N VAL A 281 -6.84 7.94 -21.90
CA VAL A 281 -8.30 7.98 -21.69
C VAL A 281 -9.06 7.02 -22.61
N GLN A 282 -8.36 6.33 -23.51
CA GLN A 282 -8.96 5.27 -24.32
C GLN A 282 -9.31 4.05 -23.45
N PRO A 283 -10.39 3.32 -23.77
CA PRO A 283 -10.68 2.05 -23.12
C PRO A 283 -9.45 1.12 -23.20
N THR A 284 -8.99 0.63 -22.06
CA THR A 284 -7.73 -0.14 -22.00
C THR A 284 -7.76 -1.35 -22.93
N ASN A 285 -8.92 -1.99 -23.10
CA ASN A 285 -9.11 -3.14 -23.97
C ASN A 285 -8.97 -2.85 -25.48
N THR A 286 -8.94 -1.58 -25.88
CA THR A 286 -8.71 -1.18 -27.29
C THR A 286 -7.26 -0.81 -27.57
N LEU A 287 -6.41 -0.66 -26.55
CA LEU A 287 -5.01 -0.28 -26.73
C LEU A 287 -4.16 -1.46 -27.25
N PRO A 288 -3.14 -1.20 -28.10
CA PRO A 288 -2.26 -2.26 -28.61
C PRO A 288 -1.62 -3.12 -27.52
N ILE A 289 -1.22 -2.48 -26.40
CA ILE A 289 -0.58 -3.15 -25.26
C ILE A 289 -1.47 -4.23 -24.63
N TYR A 290 -2.80 -4.07 -24.66
CA TYR A 290 -3.73 -5.03 -24.07
C TYR A 290 -3.68 -6.38 -24.79
N SER A 291 -3.61 -6.36 -26.12
CA SER A 291 -3.46 -7.57 -26.94
C SER A 291 -2.13 -8.29 -26.66
N ILE A 292 -1.05 -7.51 -26.45
CA ILE A 292 0.29 -8.02 -26.13
C ILE A 292 0.28 -8.67 -24.75
N MET A 293 -0.29 -7.99 -23.73
CA MET A 293 -0.38 -8.51 -22.36
C MET A 293 -1.26 -9.76 -22.24
N LYS A 294 -2.35 -9.83 -23.02
CA LYS A 294 -3.25 -10.99 -23.03
C LYS A 294 -2.73 -12.15 -23.88
N LYS A 295 -1.70 -11.94 -24.68
CA LYS A 295 -1.05 -13.02 -25.44
C LYS A 295 -0.44 -13.98 -24.42
N LYS A 296 -1.09 -15.12 -24.21
CA LYS A 296 -0.54 -16.21 -23.40
C LYS A 296 0.81 -16.59 -23.99
N THR A 297 1.89 -16.23 -23.30
CA THR A 297 3.19 -16.86 -23.55
C THR A 297 2.98 -18.34 -23.30
N GLY A 298 3.30 -19.20 -24.27
CA GLY A 298 3.08 -20.65 -24.20
C GLY A 298 3.90 -21.40 -23.15
N LEU A 299 4.27 -20.74 -22.05
CA LEU A 299 4.87 -21.35 -20.88
C LEU A 299 3.79 -22.19 -20.19
N LYS A 300 4.00 -23.51 -20.14
CA LYS A 300 3.11 -24.46 -19.47
C LYS A 300 2.91 -24.17 -17.98
N ASN A 301 3.76 -23.33 -17.38
CA ASN A 301 3.59 -22.81 -16.03
C ASN A 301 4.27 -21.42 -15.90
N PRO A 302 3.53 -20.30 -15.97
CA PRO A 302 4.12 -18.96 -15.95
C PRO A 302 4.67 -18.54 -14.58
N ASN A 303 4.24 -19.21 -13.50
CA ASN A 303 4.65 -18.91 -12.12
C ASN A 303 4.97 -20.23 -11.40
N PRO A 304 6.15 -20.84 -11.62
CA PRO A 304 6.52 -22.04 -10.90
C PRO A 304 6.64 -21.73 -9.40
N LEU A 305 5.83 -22.40 -8.56
CA LEU A 305 6.01 -22.36 -7.12
C LEU A 305 7.40 -22.92 -6.82
N THR A 306 8.27 -22.07 -6.27
CA THR A 306 9.68 -22.38 -6.05
C THR A 306 9.93 -22.43 -4.54
N ALA A 307 10.37 -23.59 -4.04
CA ALA A 307 10.80 -23.75 -2.68
C ALA A 307 12.33 -23.63 -2.59
N VAL A 308 12.81 -22.80 -1.66
CA VAL A 308 14.24 -22.70 -1.34
C VAL A 308 14.45 -23.35 0.03
N VAL A 309 15.14 -24.49 0.03
CA VAL A 309 15.30 -25.34 1.21
C VAL A 309 16.50 -24.86 2.03
N GLN A 310 16.32 -24.81 3.34
CA GLN A 310 17.42 -24.67 4.30
C GLN A 310 17.57 -25.99 5.06
N ILE A 311 18.78 -26.55 5.02
CA ILE A 311 19.13 -27.79 5.72
C ILE A 311 20.34 -27.49 6.59
N GLU A 312 20.26 -27.84 7.88
CA GLU A 312 21.44 -27.88 8.74
C GLU A 312 22.40 -28.96 8.22
N PHE A 313 23.61 -28.53 7.85
CA PHE A 313 24.64 -29.43 7.36
C PHE A 313 25.10 -30.36 8.49
N GLU A 314 24.94 -31.65 8.27
CA GLU A 314 25.49 -32.69 9.12
C GLU A 314 26.40 -33.53 8.23
N ASP A 315 27.65 -33.78 8.67
CA ASP A 315 28.61 -34.65 7.98
C ASP A 315 28.22 -36.13 8.11
N ASN A 316 27.03 -36.45 7.59
CA ASN A 316 26.42 -37.75 7.61
C ASN A 316 25.57 -37.92 6.35
N PHE A 317 26.17 -38.60 5.37
CA PHE A 317 25.57 -38.84 4.06
C PHE A 317 24.16 -39.46 4.13
N LYS A 318 23.97 -40.46 5.00
CA LYS A 318 22.67 -41.14 5.13
C LYS A 318 21.58 -40.21 5.64
N LYS A 319 21.88 -39.36 6.63
CA LYS A 319 20.95 -38.34 7.13
C LYS A 319 20.65 -37.28 6.09
N TYR A 320 21.64 -36.87 5.31
CA TYR A 320 21.44 -35.90 4.23
C TYR A 320 20.44 -36.43 3.18
N LEU A 321 20.60 -37.68 2.72
CA LEU A 321 19.65 -38.30 1.78
C LEU A 321 18.23 -38.37 2.36
N GLN A 322 18.10 -38.68 3.66
CA GLN A 322 16.79 -38.69 4.34
C GLN A 322 16.15 -37.31 4.38
N LYS A 323 16.92 -36.24 4.63
CA LYS A 323 16.43 -34.86 4.63
C LYS A 323 15.99 -34.41 3.23
N ILE A 324 16.79 -34.71 2.20
CA ILE A 324 16.40 -34.44 0.80
C ILE A 324 15.07 -35.13 0.48
N GLU A 325 14.96 -36.43 0.75
CA GLU A 325 13.75 -37.19 0.48
C GLU A 325 12.53 -36.61 1.19
N PHE A 326 12.67 -36.24 2.47
CA PHE A 326 11.64 -35.56 3.24
C PHE A 326 11.19 -34.25 2.56
N PHE A 327 12.12 -33.37 2.19
CA PHE A 327 11.77 -32.09 1.57
C PHE A 327 11.15 -32.26 0.19
N ILE A 328 11.67 -33.14 -0.67
CA ILE A 328 11.08 -33.37 -1.99
C ILE A 328 9.65 -33.90 -1.85
N ASN A 329 9.41 -34.85 -0.94
CA ASN A 329 8.06 -35.38 -0.68
C ASN A 329 7.10 -34.28 -0.22
N ASN A 330 7.43 -33.56 0.85
CA ASN A 330 6.54 -32.58 1.46
C ASN A 330 6.28 -31.37 0.57
N LEU A 331 7.29 -30.89 -0.17
CA LEU A 331 7.16 -29.71 -1.01
C LEU A 331 6.43 -30.05 -2.31
N TRP A 332 6.63 -31.25 -2.85
CA TRP A 332 5.84 -31.73 -3.98
C TRP A 332 4.35 -31.87 -3.62
N GLU A 333 4.02 -32.38 -2.43
CA GLU A 333 2.63 -32.42 -1.92
C GLU A 333 2.02 -31.01 -1.77
N GLN A 334 2.85 -29.97 -1.63
CA GLN A 334 2.46 -28.56 -1.60
C GLN A 334 2.45 -27.91 -3.01
N GLU A 335 2.39 -28.72 -4.07
CA GLU A 335 2.34 -28.28 -5.46
C GLU A 335 3.58 -27.49 -5.94
N THR A 336 4.72 -27.65 -5.26
CA THR A 336 5.99 -27.02 -5.64
C THR A 336 6.46 -27.55 -7.00
N ASN A 337 6.88 -26.64 -7.88
CA ASN A 337 7.38 -26.96 -9.21
C ASN A 337 8.91 -27.01 -9.28
N ILE A 338 9.59 -26.19 -8.46
CA ILE A 338 11.05 -26.13 -8.39
C ILE A 338 11.48 -26.18 -6.93
N ILE A 339 12.40 -27.08 -6.58
CA ILE A 339 13.00 -27.17 -5.25
C ILE A 339 14.49 -26.90 -5.35
N ILE A 340 14.96 -25.86 -4.67
CA ILE A 340 16.37 -25.47 -4.63
C ILE A 340 16.95 -25.92 -3.30
N PHE A 341 17.94 -26.81 -3.35
CA PHE A 341 18.67 -27.27 -2.18
C PHE A 341 19.93 -26.42 -1.93
N PRO A 342 20.38 -26.30 -0.67
CA PRO A 342 21.65 -25.66 -0.38
C PRO A 342 22.80 -26.50 -0.95
N GLU A 343 23.95 -25.86 -1.14
CA GLU A 343 25.19 -26.55 -1.52
C GLU A 343 25.54 -27.66 -0.52
N SER A 344 26.12 -28.75 -1.02
CA SER A 344 26.71 -29.80 -0.19
C SER A 344 28.14 -30.12 -0.64
N ASP A 345 28.95 -30.58 0.31
CA ASP A 345 30.35 -30.95 0.09
C ASP A 345 30.53 -32.37 -0.49
N PHE A 346 29.44 -33.05 -0.88
CA PHE A 346 29.52 -34.39 -1.47
C PHE A 346 30.12 -34.33 -2.88
N ILE A 347 31.11 -35.19 -3.11
CA ILE A 347 31.91 -35.17 -4.35
C ILE A 347 31.23 -36.03 -5.41
N PHE A 348 30.92 -35.47 -6.57
CA PHE A 348 30.49 -36.15 -7.79
C PHE A 348 31.72 -36.51 -8.65
N PRO A 349 31.84 -37.73 -9.19
CA PRO A 349 30.87 -38.85 -9.21
C PRO A 349 31.00 -39.82 -8.03
N GLU A 350 31.64 -39.46 -6.91
CA GLU A 350 31.79 -40.32 -5.74
C GLU A 350 30.45 -40.42 -4.96
N SER A 351 30.36 -39.89 -3.74
CA SER A 351 29.10 -39.80 -3.00
C SER A 351 28.02 -38.98 -3.72
N GLY A 352 28.43 -38.08 -4.62
CA GLY A 352 27.53 -37.22 -5.38
C GLY A 352 26.66 -37.98 -6.37
N ASP A 353 27.14 -39.08 -6.97
CA ASP A 353 26.33 -39.88 -7.91
C ASP A 353 25.11 -40.50 -7.23
N GLU A 354 25.29 -40.95 -5.98
CA GLU A 354 24.22 -41.55 -5.20
C GLU A 354 23.16 -40.49 -4.79
N VAL A 355 23.56 -39.24 -4.55
CA VAL A 355 22.62 -38.11 -4.34
C VAL A 355 21.78 -37.87 -5.59
N ILE A 356 22.43 -37.77 -6.76
CA ILE A 356 21.74 -37.56 -8.04
C ILE A 356 20.79 -38.72 -8.33
N HIS A 357 21.23 -39.96 -8.11
CA HIS A 357 20.42 -41.17 -8.33
C HIS A 357 19.19 -41.20 -7.43
N LYS A 358 19.37 -40.92 -6.13
CA LYS A 358 18.28 -40.88 -5.16
C LYS A 358 17.25 -39.81 -5.51
N VAL A 359 17.70 -38.63 -5.94
CA VAL A 359 16.80 -37.52 -6.33
C VAL A 359 16.02 -37.89 -7.58
N LYS A 360 16.69 -38.41 -8.63
CA LYS A 360 16.02 -38.92 -9.84
C LYS A 360 14.98 -39.98 -9.51
N GLN A 361 15.27 -40.88 -8.57
CA GLN A 361 14.32 -41.91 -8.17
C GLN A 361 13.06 -41.31 -7.52
N ILE A 362 13.22 -40.28 -6.70
CA ILE A 362 12.11 -39.61 -6.01
C ILE A 362 11.29 -38.75 -6.98
N THR A 363 11.93 -38.05 -7.92
CA THR A 363 11.28 -37.10 -8.83
C THR A 363 10.69 -37.74 -10.09
N LYS A 364 11.11 -38.95 -10.47
CA LYS A 364 10.72 -39.67 -11.71
C LYS A 364 9.24 -39.58 -12.11
N ASP A 365 8.34 -39.69 -11.14
CA ASP A 365 6.88 -39.68 -11.38
C ASP A 365 6.20 -38.39 -10.85
N ARG A 366 7.00 -37.35 -10.60
CA ARG A 366 6.59 -36.08 -9.99
C ARG A 366 6.91 -34.94 -10.95
N LYS A 367 5.97 -34.01 -11.11
CA LYS A 367 6.18 -32.80 -11.92
C LYS A 367 6.95 -31.74 -11.13
N VAL A 368 8.16 -32.07 -10.69
CA VAL A 368 9.03 -31.20 -9.86
C VAL A 368 10.47 -31.26 -10.34
N VAL A 369 11.10 -30.09 -10.47
CA VAL A 369 12.53 -29.98 -10.79
C VAL A 369 13.30 -29.69 -9.51
N CYS A 370 14.33 -30.48 -9.21
CA CYS A 370 15.24 -30.23 -8.09
C CYS A 370 16.56 -29.64 -8.60
N ALA A 371 16.97 -28.52 -8.03
CA ALA A 371 18.30 -27.94 -8.23
C ALA A 371 19.19 -28.33 -7.04
N ILE A 372 20.23 -29.12 -7.31
CA ILE A 372 21.17 -29.63 -6.30
C ILE A 372 22.59 -29.24 -6.68
N THR A 373 23.30 -28.58 -5.78
CA THR A 373 24.69 -28.17 -6.00
C THR A 373 25.63 -29.10 -5.24
N LEU A 374 26.50 -29.78 -5.99
CA LEU A 374 27.51 -30.72 -5.49
C LEU A 374 28.91 -30.24 -5.89
N VAL A 375 29.92 -30.80 -5.23
CA VAL A 375 31.32 -30.63 -5.65
C VAL A 375 31.61 -31.63 -6.76
N GLU A 376 31.86 -31.18 -7.99
CA GLU A 376 32.24 -32.05 -9.11
C GLU A 376 33.76 -32.11 -9.25
N LYS A 377 34.31 -33.33 -9.27
CA LYS A 377 35.72 -33.57 -9.55
C LYS A 377 35.93 -33.84 -11.04
N ALA A 378 36.66 -32.95 -11.72
CA ALA A 378 37.04 -33.13 -13.12
C ALA A 378 38.57 -33.06 -13.26
N GLY A 379 39.20 -34.22 -13.43
CA GLY A 379 40.67 -34.35 -13.40
C GLY A 379 41.23 -34.06 -12.01
N GLU A 380 42.15 -33.11 -11.92
CA GLU A 380 42.74 -32.62 -10.67
C GLU A 380 42.00 -31.41 -10.08
N SER A 381 40.97 -30.91 -10.76
CA SER A 381 40.21 -29.71 -10.36
C SER A 381 38.84 -30.05 -9.78
N TYR A 382 38.34 -29.16 -8.92
CA TYR A 382 37.04 -29.25 -8.27
C TYR A 382 36.16 -28.06 -8.64
N TYR A 383 34.90 -28.31 -8.97
CA TYR A 383 33.92 -27.31 -9.39
C TYR A 383 32.68 -27.41 -8.51
N LYS A 384 31.99 -26.28 -8.31
CA LYS A 384 30.63 -26.29 -7.77
C LYS A 384 29.67 -26.42 -8.95
N THR A 385 29.02 -27.57 -9.07
CA THR A 385 28.13 -27.87 -10.19
C THR A 385 26.71 -28.03 -9.70
N THR A 386 25.80 -27.24 -10.26
CA THR A 386 24.37 -27.35 -10.01
C THR A 386 23.74 -28.27 -11.05
N PHE A 387 23.17 -29.36 -10.58
CA PHE A 387 22.41 -30.31 -11.38
C PHE A 387 20.93 -29.99 -11.29
N LEU A 388 20.28 -29.86 -12.45
CA LEU A 388 18.82 -29.78 -12.57
C LEU A 388 18.29 -31.19 -12.85
N ILE A 389 17.43 -31.68 -11.97
CA ILE A 389 16.92 -33.04 -11.99
C ILE A 389 15.40 -32.98 -12.05
N GLU A 390 14.82 -33.58 -13.09
CA GLU A 390 13.38 -33.78 -13.27
C GLU A 390 13.01 -35.23 -13.01
#